data_AF-Q30V63-F1
#
_entry.id   AF-Q30V63-F1
#
_cell.length_a   1.000
_cell.length_b   1.000
_cell.length_c   1.000
_cell.angle_alpha   90.00
_cell.angle_beta   90.00
_cell.angle_gamma   90.00
#
_symmetry.space_group_name_H-M   'P 1'
#
loop_
_entity.id
_entity.type
_entity.pdbx_description
1 polymer ?
#
loop_
_entity_poly.entity_id
_entity_poly.type
_entity_poly.pdbx_seq_one_letter_code
_entity_poly.pdbx_strand_id
1 'polypeptide(L)'
;MTQLELLLERIIDRVNVNLRHQKFDVGDYVRRQTPHLHYSKFYAFYGLSADDPVHFHFKNSSLAGSYLLGRVNVLHSALYKSDIRGDELKRKGQHFVCDGKMIPLHDDEVITIKDSFLNKTLVHSNSHDPESPEEFTIRNTVAMPYANIHGSLTEGSFIGSFATVDLSTIHNSVVRYFSYVQTGELVGKCVEPGQIWIKSGDELEFHYSFDKAILDKYISQEAGSCPTGVLMEFVEVRQEDFEEVFASGHMASGAGSASGASVSGYAVIKGDTVIGENVLVSQRAYLDNAWMGKGSNAQENCYIINSRLERNCVTAHGGKIINAHLGDMIFTGFNSFLQGSESSPLKIGDGCVVMPHTIIDLEEPLEIPAGHLVWGYIRNKADLAAHSISFEEFAKVDGEVTMGRMTFRGKGGPFLDSFKKRIKRILSENGAFFDGSEGTGHAQKGKNFTFNIIQPYQDGDPRGMYPTILIQPNNGS
;
A
#
# COMPACT_ATOMS: atom_id res chain seq x y z
N MET A 1 18.04 26.12 -14.83
CA MET A 1 17.30 25.06 -14.15
C MET A 1 16.69 25.64 -12.90
N THR A 2 15.41 25.39 -12.63
CA THR A 2 14.74 25.76 -11.37
C THR A 2 15.27 24.92 -10.20
N GLN A 3 15.00 25.29 -8.96
CA GLN A 3 15.41 24.47 -7.80
C GLN A 3 14.78 23.08 -7.82
N LEU A 4 13.54 22.96 -8.30
CA LEU A 4 12.86 21.69 -8.46
C LEU A 4 13.55 20.81 -9.50
N GLU A 5 13.96 21.37 -10.65
CA GLU A 5 14.72 20.63 -11.67
C GLU A 5 16.06 20.15 -11.10
N LEU A 6 16.80 21.01 -10.39
CA LEU A 6 18.05 20.64 -9.74
C LEU A 6 17.88 19.52 -8.70
N LEU A 7 16.77 19.56 -7.94
CA LEU A 7 16.41 18.50 -7.01
C LEU A 7 16.18 17.17 -7.74
N LEU A 8 15.35 17.17 -8.79
CA LEU A 8 15.02 15.96 -9.55
C LEU A 8 16.26 15.35 -10.23
N GLU A 9 17.09 16.16 -10.89
CA GLU A 9 18.32 15.68 -11.53
C GLU A 9 19.29 15.08 -10.51
N ARG A 10 19.45 15.71 -9.34
CA ARG A 10 20.27 15.14 -8.27
C ARG A 10 19.74 13.78 -7.78
N ILE A 11 18.42 13.64 -7.62
CA ILE A 11 17.80 12.36 -7.22
C ILE A 11 18.10 11.30 -8.28
N ILE A 12 17.88 11.63 -9.56
CA ILE A 12 18.16 10.73 -10.70
C ILE A 12 19.61 10.25 -10.65
N ASP A 13 20.58 11.16 -10.54
CA ASP A 13 22.01 10.83 -10.48
C ASP A 13 22.33 9.89 -9.31
N ARG A 14 21.79 10.19 -8.12
CA ARG A 14 22.00 9.38 -6.91
C ARG A 14 21.47 7.96 -7.08
N VAL A 15 20.27 7.81 -7.62
CA VAL A 15 19.65 6.49 -7.82
C VAL A 15 20.37 5.72 -8.93
N ASN A 16 20.71 6.37 -10.04
CA ASN A 16 21.45 5.75 -11.16
C ASN A 16 22.84 5.24 -10.75
N VAL A 17 23.53 5.95 -9.84
CA VAL A 17 24.78 5.43 -9.28
C VAL A 17 24.56 4.10 -8.57
N ASN A 18 23.48 3.96 -7.79
CA ASN A 18 23.16 2.70 -7.10
C ASN A 18 22.80 1.58 -8.10
N LEU A 19 22.02 1.92 -9.14
CA LEU A 19 21.51 0.96 -10.14
C LEU A 19 22.44 0.70 -11.34
N ARG A 20 23.67 1.23 -11.30
CA ARG A 20 24.65 1.14 -12.41
C ARG A 20 24.94 -0.30 -12.85
N HIS A 21 24.93 -1.26 -11.92
CA HIS A 21 25.23 -2.67 -12.21
C HIS A 21 24.07 -3.37 -12.90
N GLN A 22 22.84 -2.91 -12.64
CA GLN A 22 21.61 -3.36 -13.30
C GLN A 22 21.43 -2.71 -14.67
N LYS A 23 22.26 -1.72 -15.02
CA LYS A 23 22.14 -0.92 -16.25
C LYS A 23 20.73 -0.32 -16.41
N PHE A 24 20.15 0.08 -15.28
CA PHE A 24 18.81 0.67 -15.23
C PHE A 24 18.93 2.17 -15.00
N ASP A 25 18.33 2.97 -15.90
CA ASP A 25 18.30 4.42 -15.80
C ASP A 25 16.89 4.87 -15.37
N VAL A 26 16.80 5.57 -14.24
CA VAL A 26 15.54 6.09 -13.72
C VAL A 26 15.13 7.45 -14.31
N GLY A 27 16.03 8.13 -15.03
CA GLY A 27 15.84 9.51 -15.46
C GLY A 27 14.59 9.71 -16.30
N ASP A 28 14.33 8.80 -17.23
CA ASP A 28 13.14 8.83 -18.09
C ASP A 28 11.84 8.45 -17.37
N TYR A 29 11.95 7.76 -16.23
CA TYR A 29 10.82 7.48 -15.34
C TYR A 29 10.50 8.67 -14.42
N VAL A 30 11.44 9.58 -14.18
CA VAL A 30 11.26 10.74 -13.29
C VAL A 30 10.85 11.99 -14.06
N ARG A 31 11.59 12.37 -15.11
CA ARG A 31 11.46 13.67 -15.79
C ARG A 31 10.08 13.93 -16.40
N ARG A 32 9.37 12.89 -16.80
CA ARG A 32 8.08 13.00 -17.51
C ARG A 32 6.87 12.61 -16.67
N GLN A 33 7.09 12.18 -15.43
CA GLN A 33 6.04 11.58 -14.62
C GLN A 33 5.04 12.61 -14.06
N THR A 34 5.51 13.82 -13.72
CA THR A 34 4.67 14.89 -13.20
C THR A 34 5.03 16.21 -13.88
N PRO A 35 4.07 16.89 -14.53
CA PRO A 35 4.30 18.24 -15.05
C PRO A 35 4.76 19.20 -13.95
N HIS A 36 5.78 20.01 -14.23
CA HIS A 36 6.39 20.93 -13.25
C HIS A 36 5.36 21.83 -12.53
N LEU A 37 4.35 22.32 -13.25
CA LEU A 37 3.30 23.18 -12.69
C LEU A 37 2.48 22.48 -11.58
N HIS A 38 2.36 21.15 -11.63
CA HIS A 38 1.58 20.39 -10.65
C HIS A 38 2.23 20.35 -9.27
N TYR A 39 3.55 20.52 -9.17
CA TYR A 39 4.25 20.59 -7.87
C TYR A 39 3.90 21.85 -7.07
N SER A 40 3.45 22.91 -7.73
CA SER A 40 2.92 24.11 -7.07
C SER A 40 1.40 24.08 -6.84
N LYS A 41 0.67 23.16 -7.48
CA LYS A 41 -0.82 23.15 -7.47
C LYS A 41 -1.39 22.62 -6.16
N PHE A 42 -0.70 21.68 -5.51
CA PHE A 42 -1.26 20.94 -4.38
C PHE A 42 -0.48 21.21 -3.09
N TYR A 43 -1.19 21.44 -2.00
CA TYR A 43 -0.64 21.47 -0.65
C TYR A 43 -0.28 20.06 -0.17
N ALA A 44 0.64 19.95 0.78
CA ALA A 44 0.85 18.74 1.57
C ALA A 44 0.01 18.86 2.85
N PHE A 45 -0.35 17.75 3.47
CA PHE A 45 -1.15 17.77 4.69
C PHE A 45 -0.66 16.71 5.67
N TYR A 46 -0.81 17.00 6.95
CA TYR A 46 -0.37 16.12 8.02
C TYR A 46 -1.45 15.88 9.07
N GLY A 47 -1.50 14.66 9.57
CA GLY A 47 -2.37 14.26 10.68
C GLY A 47 -1.71 14.47 12.04
N LEU A 48 -2.50 14.93 13.01
CA LEU A 48 -2.14 15.04 14.42
C LEU A 48 -3.08 14.17 15.27
N SER A 49 -2.51 13.39 16.19
CA SER A 49 -3.23 12.67 17.23
C SER A 49 -2.61 12.97 18.60
N ALA A 50 -3.37 12.74 19.67
CA ALA A 50 -2.85 12.82 21.03
C ALA A 50 -1.84 11.70 21.34
N ASP A 51 -1.93 10.59 20.60
CA ASP A 51 -1.09 9.41 20.82
C ASP A 51 0.28 9.53 20.15
N ASP A 52 0.41 10.32 19.08
CA ASP A 52 1.62 10.41 18.25
C ASP A 52 2.31 11.78 18.42
N PRO A 53 3.38 11.89 19.23
CA PRO A 53 4.09 13.15 19.43
C PRO A 53 4.75 13.61 18.12
N VAL A 54 4.49 14.86 17.76
CA VAL A 54 4.87 15.46 16.48
C VAL A 54 6.38 15.40 16.24
N HIS A 55 6.84 14.91 15.08
CA HIS A 55 8.13 15.36 14.54
C HIS A 55 8.22 15.19 13.02
N PHE A 56 8.07 16.30 12.30
CA PHE A 56 8.25 16.37 10.85
C PHE A 56 9.41 17.33 10.53
N HIS A 57 10.37 16.96 9.69
CA HIS A 57 11.37 17.91 9.17
C HIS A 57 11.63 17.76 7.68
N PHE A 58 11.46 18.85 6.94
CA PHE A 58 11.65 18.91 5.49
C PHE A 58 12.83 19.79 5.15
N LYS A 59 13.73 19.37 4.26
CA LYS A 59 14.79 20.24 3.75
C LYS A 59 14.98 20.05 2.25
N ASN A 60 14.99 21.16 1.50
CA ASN A 60 15.15 21.20 0.04
C ASN A 60 14.31 20.12 -0.66
N SER A 61 13.01 20.08 -0.37
CA SER A 61 12.12 19.00 -0.80
C SER A 61 10.83 19.55 -1.40
N SER A 62 10.16 18.72 -2.19
CA SER A 62 8.81 18.96 -2.71
C SER A 62 7.88 17.89 -2.18
N LEU A 63 6.65 18.24 -1.78
CA LEU A 63 5.71 17.34 -1.09
C LEU A 63 4.29 17.40 -1.67
N ALA A 64 4.13 17.95 -2.87
CA ALA A 64 2.84 18.35 -3.44
C ALA A 64 1.77 17.26 -3.35
N GLY A 65 0.66 17.55 -2.65
CA GLY A 65 -0.49 16.64 -2.51
C GLY A 65 -0.27 15.45 -1.58
N SER A 66 0.85 15.41 -0.86
CA SER A 66 1.23 14.25 -0.05
C SER A 66 0.65 14.31 1.37
N TYR A 67 0.27 13.15 1.89
CA TYR A 67 -0.22 12.94 3.25
C TYR A 67 0.90 12.46 4.15
N LEU A 68 1.01 13.01 5.36
CA LEU A 68 2.06 12.67 6.32
C LEU A 68 1.45 12.39 7.70
N LEU A 69 1.79 11.25 8.31
CA LEU A 69 1.32 10.86 9.63
C LEU A 69 2.46 10.25 10.47
N GLY A 70 2.53 10.55 11.76
CA GLY A 70 3.59 10.08 12.65
C GLY A 70 4.87 10.93 12.51
N ARG A 71 6.05 10.36 12.77
CA ARG A 71 7.32 11.12 12.69
C ARG A 71 8.07 10.85 11.40
N VAL A 72 8.47 11.91 10.68
CA VAL A 72 9.04 11.86 9.33
C VAL A 72 10.22 12.85 9.21
N ASN A 73 11.23 12.54 8.41
CA ASN A 73 12.18 13.54 7.89
C ASN A 73 12.37 13.34 6.38
N VAL A 74 12.06 14.37 5.57
CA VAL A 74 12.18 14.31 4.11
C VAL A 74 13.25 15.30 3.64
N LEU A 75 14.35 14.75 3.14
CA LEU A 75 15.59 15.47 2.87
C LEU A 75 15.99 15.31 1.41
N HIS A 76 16.08 16.42 0.67
CA HIS A 76 16.45 16.39 -0.74
C HIS A 76 15.60 15.40 -1.56
N SER A 77 14.29 15.36 -1.29
CA SER A 77 13.39 14.38 -1.90
C SER A 77 12.17 15.07 -2.53
N ALA A 78 11.56 14.40 -3.50
CA ALA A 78 10.35 14.85 -4.16
C ALA A 78 9.24 13.81 -3.98
N LEU A 79 8.23 14.17 -3.19
CA LEU A 79 7.01 13.40 -2.97
C LEU A 79 5.87 14.10 -3.72
N TYR A 80 5.09 13.33 -4.48
CA TYR A 80 3.94 13.82 -5.22
C TYR A 80 2.73 12.92 -4.98
N LYS A 81 1.69 13.44 -4.32
CA LYS A 81 0.46 12.72 -3.98
C LYS A 81 0.70 11.38 -3.25
N SER A 82 1.78 11.30 -2.47
CA SER A 82 2.19 10.09 -1.74
C SER A 82 1.63 10.09 -0.33
N ASP A 83 1.37 8.90 0.23
CA ASP A 83 0.90 8.73 1.60
C ASP A 83 2.02 8.15 2.45
N ILE A 84 2.50 8.92 3.43
CA ILE A 84 3.56 8.50 4.36
C ILE A 84 2.93 8.27 5.72
N ARG A 85 2.78 7.00 6.08
CA ARG A 85 2.00 6.55 7.22
C ARG A 85 2.90 5.96 8.31
N GLY A 86 2.96 6.66 9.44
CA GLY A 86 3.80 6.38 10.61
C GLY A 86 3.05 5.99 11.88
N ASP A 87 1.84 5.44 11.80
CA ASP A 87 1.02 5.05 12.97
C ASP A 87 1.38 3.66 13.55
N GLU A 88 2.29 2.94 12.89
CA GLU A 88 2.88 1.68 13.35
C GLU A 88 4.38 1.86 13.73
N LEU A 89 4.82 3.11 13.93
CA LEU A 89 6.17 3.41 14.42
C LEU A 89 6.39 2.88 15.85
N LYS A 90 7.51 2.20 16.04
CA LYS A 90 7.94 1.70 17.34
C LYS A 90 8.33 2.85 18.26
N ARG A 91 7.99 2.71 19.54
CA ARG A 91 8.25 3.73 20.56
C ARG A 91 9.50 3.44 21.36
N LYS A 92 10.13 4.49 21.87
CA LYS A 92 11.24 4.39 22.82
C LYS A 92 10.93 3.41 23.96
N GLY A 93 11.87 2.51 24.25
CA GLY A 93 11.73 1.47 25.27
C GLY A 93 10.96 0.23 24.82
N GLN A 94 10.35 0.24 23.63
CA GLN A 94 9.91 -1.01 22.99
C GLN A 94 11.12 -1.82 22.51
N HIS A 95 10.86 -3.06 22.10
CA HIS A 95 11.90 -3.98 21.66
C HIS A 95 11.63 -4.45 20.24
N PHE A 96 12.67 -4.48 19.43
CA PHE A 96 12.70 -5.22 18.18
C PHE A 96 13.10 -6.66 18.47
N VAL A 97 12.37 -7.64 17.91
CA VAL A 97 12.67 -9.07 18.11
C VAL A 97 13.29 -9.63 16.83
N CYS A 98 14.54 -10.08 16.92
CA CYS A 98 15.26 -10.71 15.80
C CYS A 98 16.02 -11.94 16.29
N ASP A 99 15.77 -13.11 15.71
CA ASP A 99 16.42 -14.38 16.07
C ASP A 99 16.42 -14.67 17.58
N GLY A 100 15.31 -14.39 18.25
CA GLY A 100 15.14 -14.55 19.71
C GLY A 100 15.89 -13.51 20.55
N LYS A 101 16.58 -12.55 19.93
CA LYS A 101 17.19 -11.41 20.60
C LYS A 101 16.16 -10.29 20.75
N MET A 102 16.13 -9.68 21.92
CA MET A 102 15.35 -8.48 22.23
C MET A 102 16.27 -7.27 22.12
N ILE A 103 16.05 -6.43 21.11
CA ILE A 103 16.85 -5.23 20.84
C ILE A 103 16.05 -4.02 21.34
N PRO A 104 16.41 -3.38 22.45
CA PRO A 104 15.66 -2.25 22.98
C PRO A 104 15.87 -1.01 22.09
N LEU A 105 14.80 -0.25 21.88
CA LEU A 105 14.86 1.05 21.21
C LEU A 105 15.28 2.14 22.20
N HIS A 106 16.35 2.86 21.87
CA HIS A 106 16.83 4.00 22.68
C HIS A 106 16.04 5.28 22.42
N ASP A 107 15.64 5.43 21.17
CA ASP A 107 14.82 6.51 20.69
C ASP A 107 13.59 5.95 19.98
N ASP A 108 12.79 6.89 19.59
CA ASP A 108 11.46 6.75 19.07
C ASP A 108 11.61 6.59 17.54
N GLU A 109 11.03 5.55 16.92
CA GLU A 109 11.27 5.26 15.49
C GLU A 109 10.81 6.44 14.60
N VAL A 110 11.57 6.69 13.53
CA VAL A 110 11.32 7.77 12.56
C VAL A 110 11.39 7.25 11.13
N ILE A 111 10.49 7.74 10.26
CA ILE A 111 10.58 7.52 8.81
C ILE A 111 11.55 8.54 8.19
N THR A 112 12.62 8.07 7.54
CA THR A 112 13.56 8.94 6.81
C THR A 112 13.45 8.71 5.31
N ILE A 113 13.11 9.76 4.56
CA ILE A 113 13.05 9.74 3.09
C ILE A 113 14.10 10.68 2.52
N LYS A 114 15.17 10.14 1.93
CA LYS A 114 16.34 10.93 1.54
C LYS A 114 16.79 10.69 0.11
N ASP A 115 17.03 11.77 -0.63
CA ASP A 115 17.50 11.73 -2.03
C ASP A 115 16.59 10.82 -2.89
N SER A 116 15.28 10.87 -2.67
CA SER A 116 14.29 9.94 -3.23
C SER A 116 13.14 10.65 -3.96
N PHE A 117 12.56 9.96 -4.94
CA PHE A 117 11.38 10.37 -5.68
C PHE A 117 10.24 9.39 -5.45
N LEU A 118 9.14 9.83 -4.85
CA LEU A 118 7.95 9.01 -4.60
C LEU A 118 6.74 9.65 -5.27
N ASN A 119 6.12 8.96 -6.21
CA ASN A 119 4.94 9.45 -6.94
C ASN A 119 3.74 8.56 -6.68
N LYS A 120 2.69 9.11 -6.08
CA LYS A 120 1.47 8.41 -5.67
C LYS A 120 1.79 7.10 -4.94
N THR A 121 2.84 7.14 -4.12
CA THR A 121 3.38 5.97 -3.44
C THR A 121 2.79 5.91 -2.03
N LEU A 122 2.39 4.72 -1.60
CA LEU A 122 2.08 4.48 -0.20
C LEU A 122 3.34 3.97 0.51
N VAL A 123 3.68 4.62 1.62
CA VAL A 123 4.68 4.16 2.58
C VAL A 123 3.95 3.88 3.89
N HIS A 124 4.06 2.65 4.39
CA HIS A 124 3.49 2.27 5.69
C HIS A 124 4.59 1.70 6.58
N SER A 125 4.92 2.41 7.66
CA SER A 125 5.98 2.00 8.56
C SER A 125 5.55 0.79 9.36
N ASN A 126 6.26 -0.31 9.22
CA ASN A 126 6.21 -1.44 10.15
C ASN A 126 7.58 -2.08 10.03
N SER A 127 8.65 -1.38 10.46
CA SER A 127 10.01 -1.79 10.08
C SER A 127 10.27 -3.24 10.49
N HIS A 128 10.80 -4.01 9.54
CA HIS A 128 11.34 -5.36 9.76
C HIS A 128 12.86 -5.38 9.65
N ASP A 129 13.52 -4.20 9.70
CA ASP A 129 14.98 -4.11 9.74
C ASP A 129 15.51 -4.07 11.18
N PRO A 130 16.16 -5.15 11.67
CA PRO A 130 16.79 -5.15 12.99
C PRO A 130 18.09 -4.34 13.05
N GLU A 131 18.70 -3.98 11.91
CA GLU A 131 19.98 -3.27 11.88
C GLU A 131 19.82 -1.79 12.26
N SER A 132 18.69 -1.18 11.90
CA SER A 132 18.36 0.21 12.21
C SER A 132 16.95 0.34 12.82
N PRO A 133 16.71 -0.20 14.04
CA PRO A 133 15.35 -0.31 14.60
C PRO A 133 14.69 1.03 14.94
N GLU A 134 15.45 2.12 15.06
CA GLU A 134 14.95 3.48 15.21
C GLU A 134 14.76 4.25 13.88
N GLU A 135 15.19 3.72 12.73
CA GLU A 135 15.11 4.41 11.43
C GLU A 135 14.45 3.57 10.32
N PHE A 136 13.20 3.90 9.97
CA PHE A 136 12.53 3.35 8.78
C PHE A 136 13.04 4.09 7.53
N THR A 137 14.02 3.51 6.84
CA THR A 137 14.77 4.19 5.78
C THR A 137 14.21 3.95 4.36
N ILE A 138 14.02 5.05 3.63
CA ILE A 138 13.85 5.09 2.17
C ILE A 138 14.88 6.05 1.57
N ARG A 139 15.89 5.54 0.87
CA ARG A 139 17.05 6.34 0.46
C ARG A 139 17.47 6.07 -0.97
N ASN A 140 17.75 7.11 -1.76
CA ASN A 140 18.14 6.95 -3.17
C ASN A 140 17.14 6.05 -3.92
N THR A 141 15.84 6.28 -3.71
CA THR A 141 14.77 5.42 -4.20
C THR A 141 13.88 6.17 -5.16
N VAL A 142 13.51 5.52 -6.27
CA VAL A 142 12.47 5.99 -7.19
C VAL A 142 11.28 5.04 -7.12
N ALA A 143 10.12 5.53 -6.67
CA ALA A 143 8.88 4.77 -6.61
C ALA A 143 7.79 5.42 -7.47
N MET A 144 7.15 4.58 -8.28
CA MET A 144 6.22 4.97 -9.33
C MET A 144 4.75 4.92 -8.85
N PRO A 145 3.79 5.43 -9.64
CA PRO A 145 2.39 5.50 -9.23
C PRO A 145 1.82 4.22 -8.64
N TYR A 146 1.18 4.36 -7.47
CA TYR A 146 0.51 3.30 -6.73
C TYR A 146 1.42 2.14 -6.30
N ALA A 147 2.74 2.40 -6.28
CA ALA A 147 3.66 1.52 -5.60
C ALA A 147 3.44 1.54 -4.08
N ASN A 148 3.68 0.42 -3.43
CA ASN A 148 3.59 0.26 -1.99
C ASN A 148 4.95 -0.11 -1.40
N ILE A 149 5.40 0.65 -0.40
CA ILE A 149 6.54 0.33 0.46
C ILE A 149 5.98 0.05 1.85
N HIS A 150 5.81 -1.24 2.17
CA HIS A 150 5.14 -1.67 3.38
C HIS A 150 6.11 -2.43 4.29
N GLY A 151 6.40 -1.88 5.48
CA GLY A 151 7.31 -2.50 6.43
C GLY A 151 8.74 -2.74 5.91
N SER A 152 9.11 -2.08 4.80
CA SER A 152 10.28 -2.42 3.99
C SER A 152 11.29 -1.28 3.94
N LEU A 153 12.50 -1.53 4.44
CA LEU A 153 13.63 -0.63 4.21
C LEU A 153 13.99 -0.67 2.72
N THR A 154 14.19 0.49 2.11
CA THR A 154 14.54 0.57 0.68
C THR A 154 15.71 1.51 0.46
N GLU A 155 16.79 1.03 -0.14
CA GLU A 155 17.93 1.86 -0.53
C GLU A 155 18.41 1.59 -1.97
N GLY A 156 18.69 2.66 -2.72
CA GLY A 156 19.34 2.58 -4.02
C GLY A 156 18.50 1.86 -5.09
N SER A 157 17.17 1.93 -4.99
CA SER A 157 16.28 1.00 -5.70
C SER A 157 15.19 1.70 -6.53
N PHE A 158 14.68 0.99 -7.53
CA PHE A 158 13.53 1.40 -8.34
C PHE A 158 12.33 0.50 -8.04
N ILE A 159 11.15 1.09 -7.85
CA ILE A 159 9.88 0.40 -7.61
C ILE A 159 8.86 0.88 -8.64
N GLY A 160 8.42 -0.03 -9.52
CA GLY A 160 7.54 0.23 -10.65
C GLY A 160 6.08 0.47 -10.25
N SER A 161 5.27 0.90 -11.23
CA SER A 161 3.87 1.26 -10.97
C SER A 161 3.08 0.06 -10.46
N PHE A 162 2.24 0.27 -9.45
CA PHE A 162 1.51 -0.80 -8.75
C PHE A 162 2.39 -1.92 -8.16
N ALA A 163 3.71 -1.76 -8.08
CA ALA A 163 4.57 -2.76 -7.44
C ALA A 163 4.50 -2.63 -5.92
N THR A 164 4.64 -3.76 -5.21
CA THR A 164 4.60 -3.80 -3.75
C THR A 164 5.87 -4.46 -3.22
N VAL A 165 6.59 -3.76 -2.35
CA VAL A 165 7.62 -4.36 -1.49
C VAL A 165 7.04 -4.45 -0.08
N ASP A 166 6.95 -5.67 0.45
CA ASP A 166 6.33 -5.98 1.74
C ASP A 166 7.33 -6.72 2.64
N LEU A 167 7.45 -6.26 3.89
CA LEU A 167 8.26 -6.86 4.96
C LEU A 167 9.66 -7.34 4.50
N SER A 168 10.34 -6.51 3.70
CA SER A 168 11.62 -6.87 3.10
C SER A 168 12.61 -5.71 3.13
N THR A 169 13.90 -6.03 3.21
CA THR A 169 14.99 -5.09 3.03
C THR A 169 15.46 -5.11 1.58
N ILE A 170 15.35 -3.97 0.89
CA ILE A 170 15.60 -3.85 -0.55
C ILE A 170 16.82 -2.97 -0.80
N HIS A 171 17.87 -3.53 -1.41
CA HIS A 171 19.10 -2.79 -1.75
C HIS A 171 19.47 -2.92 -3.23
N ASN A 172 19.79 -1.79 -3.86
CA ASN A 172 20.32 -1.74 -5.22
C ASN A 172 19.52 -2.60 -6.21
N SER A 173 18.19 -2.60 -6.10
CA SER A 173 17.32 -3.53 -6.82
C SER A 173 16.27 -2.79 -7.66
N VAL A 174 15.79 -3.48 -8.68
CA VAL A 174 14.72 -3.01 -9.56
C VAL A 174 13.52 -3.94 -9.36
N VAL A 175 12.42 -3.43 -8.84
CA VAL A 175 11.15 -4.14 -8.74
C VAL A 175 10.22 -3.55 -9.78
N ARG A 176 9.93 -4.27 -10.87
CA ARG A 176 9.17 -3.71 -11.99
C ARG A 176 7.66 -3.72 -11.72
N TYR A 177 6.91 -3.09 -12.62
CA TYR A 177 5.50 -2.79 -12.42
C TYR A 177 4.67 -4.05 -12.11
N PHE A 178 3.69 -3.88 -11.23
CA PHE A 178 2.76 -4.91 -10.79
C PHE A 178 3.41 -6.16 -10.17
N SER A 179 4.65 -6.06 -9.70
CA SER A 179 5.31 -7.14 -8.96
C SER A 179 5.06 -7.03 -7.46
N TYR A 180 4.97 -8.15 -6.76
CA TYR A 180 4.87 -8.23 -5.31
C TYR A 180 6.08 -8.98 -4.76
N VAL A 181 6.82 -8.37 -3.83
CA VAL A 181 8.03 -8.95 -3.25
C VAL A 181 7.91 -8.98 -1.74
N GLN A 182 8.05 -10.17 -1.16
CA GLN A 182 8.19 -10.40 0.27
C GLN A 182 9.24 -11.51 0.49
N THR A 183 10.52 -11.15 0.48
CA THR A 183 11.63 -12.13 0.47
C THR A 183 12.57 -12.03 1.67
N GLY A 184 12.28 -11.14 2.63
CA GLY A 184 13.16 -10.81 3.75
C GLY A 184 14.29 -9.87 3.32
N GLU A 185 15.11 -10.28 2.35
CA GLU A 185 16.16 -9.45 1.76
C GLU A 185 16.15 -9.57 0.23
N LEU A 186 16.38 -8.46 -0.48
CA LEU A 186 16.54 -8.41 -1.93
C LEU A 186 17.70 -7.48 -2.30
N VAL A 187 18.83 -8.05 -2.74
CA VAL A 187 20.04 -7.28 -3.09
C VAL A 187 20.45 -7.49 -4.53
N GLY A 188 20.59 -6.38 -5.26
CA GLY A 188 21.18 -6.38 -6.60
C GLY A 188 20.33 -7.08 -7.66
N LYS A 189 19.02 -7.28 -7.43
CA LYS A 189 18.15 -8.07 -8.32
C LYS A 189 17.26 -7.18 -9.19
N CYS A 190 16.84 -7.73 -10.33
CA CYS A 190 15.73 -7.23 -11.12
C CYS A 190 14.58 -8.23 -11.00
N VAL A 191 13.45 -7.79 -10.44
CA VAL A 191 12.20 -8.54 -10.39
C VAL A 191 11.37 -8.09 -11.59
N GLU A 192 11.10 -9.01 -12.50
CA GLU A 192 10.38 -8.76 -13.75
C GLU A 192 8.92 -8.38 -13.49
N PRO A 193 8.24 -7.73 -14.45
CA PRO A 193 6.88 -7.26 -14.25
C PRO A 193 5.90 -8.41 -13.98
N GLY A 194 4.97 -8.17 -13.05
CA GLY A 194 3.95 -9.16 -12.69
C GLY A 194 4.51 -10.42 -12.01
N GLN A 195 5.69 -10.33 -11.38
CA GLN A 195 6.17 -11.41 -10.52
C GLN A 195 5.64 -11.24 -9.11
N ILE A 196 4.99 -12.28 -8.57
CA ILE A 196 4.63 -12.41 -7.17
C ILE A 196 5.65 -13.36 -6.55
N TRP A 197 6.48 -12.85 -5.65
CA TRP A 197 7.57 -13.60 -5.03
C TRP A 197 7.53 -13.46 -3.52
N ILE A 198 7.17 -14.55 -2.85
CA ILE A 198 7.13 -14.64 -1.38
C ILE A 198 8.13 -15.71 -0.97
N LYS A 199 9.12 -15.33 -0.18
CA LYS A 199 10.17 -16.24 0.29
C LYS A 199 10.40 -16.02 1.78
N SER A 200 10.57 -17.10 2.52
CA SER A 200 10.94 -17.08 3.93
C SER A 200 12.05 -18.10 4.18
N GLY A 201 13.29 -17.61 4.27
CA GLY A 201 14.48 -18.47 4.31
C GLY A 201 14.54 -19.41 3.11
N ASP A 202 15.21 -20.55 3.26
CA ASP A 202 15.26 -21.57 2.19
C ASP A 202 14.12 -22.60 2.28
N GLU A 203 13.31 -22.52 3.34
CA GLU A 203 12.25 -23.48 3.64
C GLU A 203 10.95 -23.21 2.86
N LEU A 204 10.72 -21.95 2.45
CA LEU A 204 9.47 -21.55 1.84
C LEU A 204 9.66 -20.58 0.68
N GLU A 205 9.03 -20.88 -0.45
CA GLU A 205 8.96 -20.02 -1.61
C GLU A 205 7.62 -20.21 -2.34
N PHE A 206 6.85 -19.14 -2.49
CA PHE A 206 5.73 -19.03 -3.43
C PHE A 206 6.15 -18.08 -4.55
N HIS A 207 6.05 -18.53 -5.79
CA HIS A 207 6.38 -17.75 -6.96
C HIS A 207 5.30 -17.87 -8.03
N TYR A 208 4.87 -16.75 -8.59
CA TYR A 208 3.99 -16.70 -9.76
C TYR A 208 4.45 -15.60 -10.71
N SER A 209 4.36 -15.86 -12.01
CA SER A 209 4.59 -14.84 -13.04
C SER A 209 3.37 -14.72 -13.95
N PHE A 210 2.90 -13.49 -14.15
CA PHE A 210 1.88 -13.22 -15.16
C PHE A 210 2.40 -13.50 -16.58
N ASP A 211 1.48 -13.87 -17.47
CA ASP A 211 1.75 -13.77 -18.89
C ASP A 211 1.86 -12.29 -19.28
N LYS A 212 2.94 -11.91 -19.97
CA LYS A 212 3.21 -10.51 -20.29
C LYS A 212 2.10 -9.89 -21.14
N ALA A 213 1.57 -10.62 -22.14
CA ALA A 213 0.54 -10.08 -23.03
C ALA A 213 -0.81 -9.89 -22.31
N ILE A 214 -1.05 -10.64 -21.23
CA ILE A 214 -2.19 -10.42 -20.35
C ILE A 214 -1.92 -9.21 -19.45
N LEU A 215 -0.75 -9.17 -18.80
CA LEU A 215 -0.39 -8.11 -17.87
C LEU A 215 -0.43 -6.73 -18.53
N ASP A 216 0.14 -6.59 -19.73
CA ASP A 216 0.25 -5.33 -20.47
C ASP A 216 -1.12 -4.67 -20.72
N LYS A 217 -2.23 -5.43 -20.71
CA LYS A 217 -3.60 -4.88 -20.82
C LYS A 217 -4.02 -4.13 -19.55
N TYR A 218 -3.63 -4.65 -18.39
CA TYR A 218 -4.01 -4.09 -17.09
C TYR A 218 -3.06 -3.00 -16.65
N ILE A 219 -1.77 -3.20 -16.91
CA ILE A 219 -0.73 -2.24 -16.56
C ILE A 219 0.50 -2.48 -17.43
N SER A 220 0.97 -1.41 -18.07
CA SER A 220 2.25 -1.35 -18.75
C SER A 220 2.99 -0.09 -18.31
N GLN A 221 4.31 -0.20 -18.18
CA GLN A 221 5.17 0.94 -17.88
C GLN A 221 6.46 0.85 -18.69
N GLU A 222 6.69 1.86 -19.51
CA GLU A 222 7.91 2.05 -20.29
C GLU A 222 8.60 3.35 -19.89
N ALA A 223 9.92 3.38 -20.02
CA ALA A 223 10.71 4.58 -19.77
C ALA A 223 10.25 5.71 -20.71
N GLY A 224 10.08 6.92 -20.18
CA GLY A 224 9.75 8.11 -20.96
C GLY A 224 8.26 8.32 -21.22
N SER A 225 7.41 7.43 -20.70
CA SER A 225 5.95 7.48 -20.81
C SER A 225 5.29 7.30 -19.44
N CYS A 226 4.10 7.86 -19.26
CA CYS A 226 3.26 7.53 -18.11
C CYS A 226 2.81 6.06 -18.19
N PRO A 227 2.60 5.37 -17.05
CA PRO A 227 2.00 4.04 -17.04
C PRO A 227 0.59 4.08 -17.65
N THR A 228 0.20 3.01 -18.33
CA THR A 228 -1.10 2.87 -19.02
C THR A 228 -1.75 1.52 -18.71
N GLY A 229 -3.01 1.34 -19.12
CA GLY A 229 -3.76 0.10 -18.96
C GLY A 229 -4.98 0.27 -18.05
N VAL A 230 -5.79 -0.79 -17.95
CA VAL A 230 -7.08 -0.78 -17.23
C VAL A 230 -6.96 -0.26 -15.80
N LEU A 231 -5.90 -0.62 -15.07
CA LEU A 231 -5.72 -0.18 -13.69
C LEU A 231 -5.47 1.33 -13.58
N MET A 232 -4.73 1.90 -14.54
CA MET A 232 -4.47 3.34 -14.62
C MET A 232 -5.73 4.11 -15.00
N GLU A 233 -6.44 3.66 -16.04
CA GLU A 233 -7.71 4.26 -16.45
C GLU A 233 -8.73 4.23 -15.29
N PHE A 234 -8.83 3.10 -14.59
CA PHE A 234 -9.75 2.92 -13.47
C PHE A 234 -9.53 3.94 -12.34
N VAL A 235 -8.28 4.20 -11.96
CA VAL A 235 -7.98 5.17 -10.90
C VAL A 235 -8.00 6.61 -11.40
N GLU A 236 -7.68 6.86 -12.66
CA GLU A 236 -7.65 8.21 -13.25
C GLU A 236 -9.03 8.83 -13.42
N VAL A 237 -10.01 8.06 -13.92
CA VAL A 237 -11.39 8.56 -14.08
C VAL A 237 -12.08 8.92 -12.75
N ARG A 238 -11.49 8.53 -11.61
CA ARG A 238 -11.99 8.81 -10.26
C ARG A 238 -11.19 9.89 -9.51
N GLN A 239 -10.18 10.49 -10.15
CA GLN A 239 -9.36 11.50 -9.46
C GLN A 239 -10.13 12.75 -9.06
N GLU A 240 -11.09 13.19 -9.87
CA GLU A 240 -11.89 14.39 -9.59
C GLU A 240 -12.70 14.27 -8.30
N ASP A 241 -13.25 13.08 -8.00
CA ASP A 241 -13.97 12.81 -6.76
C ASP A 241 -13.07 13.03 -5.53
N PHE A 242 -11.78 12.67 -5.62
CA PHE A 242 -10.83 12.95 -4.55
C PHE A 242 -10.50 14.43 -4.46
N GLU A 243 -10.37 15.15 -5.58
CA GLU A 243 -10.07 16.58 -5.57
C GLU A 243 -11.13 17.37 -4.80
N GLU A 244 -12.41 16.99 -4.88
CA GLU A 244 -13.50 17.58 -4.10
C GLU A 244 -13.33 17.35 -2.58
N VAL A 245 -13.05 16.11 -2.18
CA VAL A 245 -12.83 15.75 -0.77
C VAL A 245 -11.62 16.48 -0.20
N PHE A 246 -10.53 16.59 -0.97
CA PHE A 246 -9.36 17.36 -0.53
C PHE A 246 -9.66 18.87 -0.48
N ALA A 247 -10.33 19.44 -1.47
CA ALA A 247 -10.59 20.89 -1.54
C ALA A 247 -11.53 21.41 -0.45
N SER A 248 -12.51 20.63 -0.03
CA SER A 248 -13.51 21.05 0.96
C SER A 248 -12.97 21.15 2.39
N GLY A 249 -11.79 20.58 2.67
CA GLY A 249 -11.06 20.74 3.94
C GLY A 249 -11.83 20.31 5.19
N HIS A 250 -12.97 19.63 5.05
CA HIS A 250 -13.91 19.34 6.13
C HIS A 250 -14.40 17.89 6.08
N MET A 251 -14.56 17.37 7.31
CA MET A 251 -15.05 16.03 7.62
C MET A 251 -16.31 15.72 6.83
N ALA A 252 -16.34 14.59 6.14
CA ALA A 252 -17.58 13.94 5.77
C ALA A 252 -18.34 13.57 7.05
N SER A 253 -19.08 14.53 7.61
CA SER A 253 -19.98 14.33 8.72
C SER A 253 -21.15 13.50 8.21
N GLY A 254 -21.09 12.17 8.38
CA GLY A 254 -22.27 11.33 8.17
C GLY A 254 -22.02 9.85 7.92
N ALA A 255 -20.87 9.45 7.35
CA ALA A 255 -20.69 8.04 6.95
C ALA A 255 -20.25 7.10 8.10
N GLY A 256 -19.84 7.61 9.26
CA GLY A 256 -19.30 6.82 10.38
C GLY A 256 -20.19 6.73 11.62
N SER A 257 -21.52 6.74 11.47
CA SER A 257 -22.45 6.76 12.62
C SER A 257 -22.50 5.44 13.41
N ALA A 258 -22.01 4.35 12.85
CA ALA A 258 -21.99 3.06 13.52
C ALA A 258 -20.98 3.03 14.68
N SER A 259 -21.35 2.33 15.76
CA SER A 259 -20.50 2.20 16.94
C SER A 259 -19.13 1.64 16.58
N GLY A 260 -18.08 2.24 17.14
CA GLY A 260 -16.70 1.79 16.94
C GLY A 260 -16.12 2.00 15.53
N ALA A 261 -16.88 2.43 14.52
CA ALA A 261 -16.38 2.65 13.16
C ALA A 261 -15.59 3.96 13.01
N SER A 262 -14.64 4.00 12.08
CA SER A 262 -13.89 5.21 11.67
C SER A 262 -13.81 5.30 10.17
N VAL A 263 -14.21 6.46 9.65
CA VAL A 263 -14.12 6.81 8.23
C VAL A 263 -13.26 8.06 8.12
N SER A 264 -12.16 7.97 7.38
CA SER A 264 -11.29 9.10 7.13
C SER A 264 -12.04 10.22 6.40
N GLY A 265 -11.83 11.46 6.82
CA GLY A 265 -12.34 12.65 6.11
C GLY A 265 -11.76 12.81 4.70
N TYR A 266 -10.72 12.04 4.34
CA TYR A 266 -10.12 12.01 3.02
C TYR A 266 -10.47 10.74 2.22
N ALA A 267 -11.49 10.00 2.64
CA ALA A 267 -12.09 8.93 1.85
C ALA A 267 -13.24 9.49 0.99
N VAL A 268 -13.47 8.90 -0.18
CA VAL A 268 -14.66 9.18 -1.00
C VAL A 268 -15.75 8.19 -0.60
N ILE A 269 -16.92 8.71 -0.22
CA ILE A 269 -18.10 7.91 0.11
C ILE A 269 -19.26 8.40 -0.77
N LYS A 270 -19.77 7.52 -1.63
CA LYS A 270 -20.82 7.82 -2.61
C LYS A 270 -21.92 6.77 -2.61
N GLY A 271 -23.04 7.13 -3.22
CA GLY A 271 -24.19 6.25 -3.41
C GLY A 271 -24.80 5.75 -2.10
N ASP A 272 -25.50 4.63 -2.17
CA ASP A 272 -26.16 4.00 -1.02
C ASP A 272 -25.16 3.15 -0.21
N THR A 273 -24.07 3.79 0.25
CA THR A 273 -23.03 3.13 1.03
C THR A 273 -23.42 2.97 2.51
N VAL A 274 -23.24 1.76 3.04
CA VAL A 274 -23.53 1.40 4.44
C VAL A 274 -22.24 1.03 5.16
N ILE A 275 -22.01 1.67 6.31
CA ILE A 275 -20.86 1.42 7.19
C ILE A 275 -21.35 0.77 8.48
N GLY A 276 -20.92 -0.47 8.73
CA GLY A 276 -21.24 -1.23 9.93
C GLY A 276 -20.33 -0.93 11.13
N GLU A 277 -20.59 -1.61 12.24
CA GLU A 277 -19.79 -1.50 13.47
C GLU A 277 -18.31 -1.82 13.24
N ASN A 278 -17.42 -1.11 13.95
CA ASN A 278 -15.97 -1.35 13.91
C ASN A 278 -15.31 -1.32 12.52
N VAL A 279 -16.00 -0.78 11.52
CA VAL A 279 -15.44 -0.65 10.18
C VAL A 279 -14.34 0.41 10.18
N LEU A 280 -13.24 0.14 9.48
CA LEU A 280 -12.17 1.10 9.22
C LEU A 280 -12.12 1.46 7.73
N VAL A 281 -12.26 2.74 7.41
CA VAL A 281 -12.06 3.28 6.06
C VAL A 281 -10.95 4.32 6.10
N SER A 282 -9.79 3.99 5.52
CA SER A 282 -8.61 4.86 5.49
C SER A 282 -8.76 6.01 4.49
N GLN A 283 -7.87 7.01 4.58
CA GLN A 283 -7.74 8.07 3.57
C GLN A 283 -7.50 7.48 2.18
N ARG A 284 -7.97 8.17 1.14
CA ARG A 284 -7.91 7.73 -0.26
C ARG A 284 -8.62 6.40 -0.56
N ALA A 285 -9.38 5.84 0.37
CA ALA A 285 -10.32 4.78 0.04
C ALA A 285 -11.52 5.37 -0.73
N TYR A 286 -12.09 4.58 -1.63
CA TYR A 286 -13.24 4.95 -2.46
C TYR A 286 -14.35 3.94 -2.27
N LEU A 287 -15.46 4.35 -1.68
CA LEU A 287 -16.66 3.53 -1.49
C LEU A 287 -17.80 4.12 -2.30
N ASP A 288 -18.44 3.31 -3.15
CA ASP A 288 -19.60 3.71 -3.95
C ASP A 288 -20.61 2.57 -4.04
N ASN A 289 -21.83 2.77 -3.51
CA ASN A 289 -22.83 1.72 -3.31
C ASN A 289 -22.23 0.47 -2.62
N ALA A 290 -21.46 0.68 -1.56
CA ALA A 290 -20.77 -0.39 -0.85
C ALA A 290 -21.49 -0.76 0.45
N TRP A 291 -21.56 -2.06 0.77
CA TRP A 291 -21.97 -2.53 2.09
C TRP A 291 -20.74 -3.04 2.85
N MET A 292 -20.29 -2.26 3.84
CA MET A 292 -19.17 -2.60 4.71
C MET A 292 -19.70 -3.20 6.01
N GLY A 293 -19.75 -4.53 6.09
CA GLY A 293 -20.18 -5.24 7.28
C GLY A 293 -19.20 -5.15 8.46
N LYS A 294 -19.65 -5.57 9.64
CA LYS A 294 -18.93 -5.38 10.92
C LYS A 294 -17.47 -5.81 10.84
N GLY A 295 -16.57 -4.94 11.33
CA GLY A 295 -15.14 -5.22 11.44
C GLY A 295 -14.37 -5.31 10.11
N SER A 296 -15.04 -5.08 8.98
CA SER A 296 -14.38 -5.00 7.68
C SER A 296 -13.57 -3.72 7.55
N ASN A 297 -12.57 -3.70 6.67
CA ASN A 297 -11.80 -2.51 6.37
C ASN A 297 -11.56 -2.29 4.88
N ALA A 298 -11.36 -1.02 4.55
CA ALA A 298 -10.79 -0.56 3.29
C ALA A 298 -9.57 0.31 3.62
N GLN A 299 -8.37 -0.22 3.34
CA GLN A 299 -7.13 0.52 3.53
C GLN A 299 -6.91 1.59 2.45
N GLU A 300 -5.78 2.27 2.49
CA GLU A 300 -5.42 3.35 1.58
C GLU A 300 -5.48 2.90 0.12
N ASN A 301 -5.97 3.80 -0.74
CA ASN A 301 -6.13 3.56 -2.18
C ASN A 301 -7.01 2.34 -2.53
N CYS A 302 -7.81 1.82 -1.60
CA CYS A 302 -8.76 0.75 -1.87
C CYS A 302 -10.02 1.28 -2.56
N TYR A 303 -10.67 0.45 -3.38
CA TYR A 303 -11.93 0.77 -4.04
C TYR A 303 -12.94 -0.33 -3.79
N ILE A 304 -14.10 -0.01 -3.22
CA ILE A 304 -15.22 -0.94 -3.03
C ILE A 304 -16.43 -0.34 -3.73
N ILE A 305 -16.85 -0.94 -4.84
CA ILE A 305 -17.88 -0.38 -5.73
C ILE A 305 -18.96 -1.43 -5.97
N ASN A 306 -20.24 -1.08 -5.75
CA ASN A 306 -21.39 -1.97 -5.94
C ASN A 306 -21.19 -3.35 -5.29
N SER A 307 -20.61 -3.37 -4.09
CA SER A 307 -20.10 -4.61 -3.48
C SER A 307 -20.50 -4.75 -2.03
N ARG A 308 -20.61 -6.00 -1.57
CA ARG A 308 -21.02 -6.34 -0.20
C ARG A 308 -19.96 -7.19 0.47
N LEU A 309 -19.41 -6.68 1.57
CA LEU A 309 -18.47 -7.36 2.46
C LEU A 309 -19.24 -7.73 3.73
N GLU A 310 -19.47 -9.02 3.98
CA GLU A 310 -20.37 -9.46 5.07
C GLU A 310 -19.89 -9.05 6.46
N ARG A 311 -18.61 -9.33 6.78
CA ARG A 311 -17.96 -8.98 8.05
C ARG A 311 -16.49 -9.41 8.03
N ASN A 312 -15.68 -8.75 8.84
CA ASN A 312 -14.26 -9.05 9.07
C ASN A 312 -13.43 -9.19 7.79
N CYS A 313 -13.82 -8.51 6.70
CA CYS A 313 -13.07 -8.54 5.46
C CYS A 313 -11.90 -7.55 5.55
N VAL A 314 -10.73 -7.97 5.09
CA VAL A 314 -9.55 -7.10 4.95
C VAL A 314 -9.35 -6.80 3.48
N THR A 315 -9.46 -5.53 3.10
CA THR A 315 -9.03 -5.06 1.77
C THR A 315 -7.71 -4.34 1.94
N ALA A 316 -6.62 -5.02 1.58
CA ALA A 316 -5.29 -4.49 1.72
C ALA A 316 -5.00 -3.36 0.72
N HIS A 317 -4.04 -2.50 1.06
CA HIS A 317 -3.63 -1.31 0.30
C HIS A 317 -3.71 -1.46 -1.22
N GLY A 318 -4.45 -0.56 -1.85
CA GLY A 318 -4.63 -0.52 -3.31
C GLY A 318 -5.59 -1.57 -3.90
N GLY A 319 -6.17 -2.46 -3.08
CA GLY A 319 -7.12 -3.49 -3.49
C GLY A 319 -8.44 -2.92 -4.02
N LYS A 320 -9.00 -3.56 -5.05
CA LYS A 320 -10.19 -3.08 -5.76
C LYS A 320 -11.21 -4.22 -5.84
N ILE A 321 -12.44 -3.95 -5.40
CA ILE A 321 -13.55 -4.88 -5.34
C ILE A 321 -14.76 -4.21 -6.02
N ILE A 322 -15.20 -4.76 -7.14
CA ILE A 322 -16.25 -4.18 -7.99
C ILE A 322 -17.29 -5.27 -8.30
N ASN A 323 -18.58 -4.97 -8.06
CA ASN A 323 -19.71 -5.88 -8.30
C ASN A 323 -19.49 -7.29 -7.69
N ALA A 324 -19.11 -7.33 -6.40
CA ALA A 324 -18.79 -8.58 -5.72
C ALA A 324 -19.48 -8.73 -4.36
N HIS A 325 -19.71 -9.98 -3.95
CA HIS A 325 -20.17 -10.35 -2.62
C HIS A 325 -19.12 -11.23 -1.94
N LEU A 326 -18.53 -10.69 -0.88
CA LEU A 326 -17.53 -11.35 -0.05
C LEU A 326 -18.16 -11.83 1.26
N GLY A 327 -17.93 -13.09 1.60
CA GLY A 327 -18.30 -13.72 2.87
C GLY A 327 -17.56 -13.16 4.09
N ASP A 328 -17.53 -13.94 5.16
CA ASP A 328 -16.82 -13.61 6.40
C ASP A 328 -15.30 -13.86 6.28
N MET A 329 -14.49 -13.02 6.92
CA MET A 329 -13.04 -13.22 7.05
C MET A 329 -12.29 -13.37 5.71
N ILE A 330 -12.72 -12.65 4.68
CA ILE A 330 -12.02 -12.63 3.39
C ILE A 330 -10.83 -11.68 3.46
N PHE A 331 -9.68 -12.11 2.94
CA PHE A 331 -8.53 -11.26 2.72
C PHE A 331 -8.34 -10.99 1.23
N THR A 332 -8.31 -9.71 0.85
CA THR A 332 -7.96 -9.24 -0.49
C THR A 332 -6.60 -8.56 -0.44
N GLY A 333 -5.58 -9.18 -1.04
CA GLY A 333 -4.20 -8.70 -0.98
C GLY A 333 -3.93 -7.42 -1.76
N PHE A 334 -2.76 -6.83 -1.52
CA PHE A 334 -2.28 -5.56 -2.11
C PHE A 334 -2.54 -5.49 -3.62
N ASN A 335 -3.01 -4.34 -4.10
CA ASN A 335 -3.23 -4.05 -5.52
C ASN A 335 -4.03 -5.10 -6.30
N SER A 336 -4.77 -6.01 -5.64
CA SER A 336 -5.64 -6.98 -6.32
C SER A 336 -6.81 -6.26 -7.00
N PHE A 337 -7.26 -6.79 -8.12
CA PHE A 337 -8.35 -6.23 -8.92
C PHE A 337 -9.44 -7.28 -9.11
N LEU A 338 -10.53 -7.16 -8.36
CA LEU A 338 -11.65 -8.10 -8.35
C LEU A 338 -12.86 -7.44 -8.99
N GLN A 339 -13.03 -7.66 -10.29
CA GLN A 339 -14.09 -7.09 -11.10
C GLN A 339 -15.09 -8.16 -11.55
N GLY A 340 -16.28 -8.12 -10.95
CA GLY A 340 -17.49 -8.70 -11.53
C GLY A 340 -18.29 -7.66 -12.33
N SER A 341 -19.47 -8.05 -12.75
CA SER A 341 -20.50 -7.15 -13.32
C SER A 341 -21.90 -7.56 -12.86
N GLU A 342 -22.91 -6.75 -13.16
CA GLU A 342 -24.30 -7.13 -12.89
C GLU A 342 -24.69 -8.45 -13.58
N SER A 343 -24.18 -8.68 -14.80
CA SER A 343 -24.42 -9.91 -15.57
C SER A 343 -23.51 -11.07 -15.18
N SER A 344 -22.34 -10.77 -14.59
CA SER A 344 -21.31 -11.73 -14.21
C SER A 344 -20.84 -11.44 -12.77
N PRO A 345 -21.70 -11.64 -11.76
CA PRO A 345 -21.36 -11.31 -10.38
C PRO A 345 -20.27 -12.24 -9.83
N LEU A 346 -19.40 -11.67 -8.99
CA LEU A 346 -18.40 -12.42 -8.24
C LEU A 346 -18.91 -12.73 -6.83
N LYS A 347 -18.88 -14.00 -6.41
CA LYS A 347 -19.10 -14.41 -5.02
C LYS A 347 -17.86 -15.08 -4.47
N ILE A 348 -17.44 -14.70 -3.26
CA ILE A 348 -16.30 -15.30 -2.57
C ILE A 348 -16.79 -15.84 -1.22
N GLY A 349 -16.75 -17.17 -1.07
CA GLY A 349 -17.13 -17.86 0.15
C GLY A 349 -16.19 -17.59 1.33
N ASP A 350 -16.67 -17.85 2.53
CA ASP A 350 -16.01 -17.51 3.80
C ASP A 350 -14.55 -17.98 3.90
N GLY A 351 -13.72 -17.15 4.55
CA GLY A 351 -12.36 -17.46 4.91
C GLY A 351 -11.38 -17.56 3.74
N CYS A 352 -11.73 -17.15 2.53
CA CYS A 352 -10.81 -17.16 1.39
C CYS A 352 -9.68 -16.14 1.53
N VAL A 353 -8.54 -16.46 0.93
CA VAL A 353 -7.38 -15.59 0.79
C VAL A 353 -7.13 -15.36 -0.70
N VAL A 354 -7.37 -14.13 -1.14
CA VAL A 354 -6.97 -13.64 -2.46
C VAL A 354 -5.56 -13.07 -2.31
N MET A 355 -4.60 -13.72 -2.95
CA MET A 355 -3.19 -13.34 -2.92
C MET A 355 -2.99 -11.94 -3.50
N PRO A 356 -1.96 -11.20 -3.07
CA PRO A 356 -1.63 -9.89 -3.63
C PRO A 356 -1.55 -9.93 -5.16
N HIS A 357 -1.97 -8.84 -5.79
CA HIS A 357 -1.89 -8.64 -7.25
C HIS A 357 -2.71 -9.63 -8.07
N THR A 358 -3.69 -10.32 -7.47
CA THR A 358 -4.62 -11.17 -8.21
C THR A 358 -5.56 -10.31 -9.05
N ILE A 359 -5.77 -10.70 -10.31
CA ILE A 359 -6.72 -10.08 -11.23
C ILE A 359 -7.86 -11.06 -11.49
N ILE A 360 -9.06 -10.71 -11.04
CA ILE A 360 -10.30 -11.37 -11.41
C ILE A 360 -11.10 -10.39 -12.27
N ASP A 361 -11.36 -10.73 -13.52
CA ASP A 361 -12.10 -9.89 -14.47
C ASP A 361 -13.11 -10.77 -15.22
N LEU A 362 -14.33 -10.86 -14.69
CA LEU A 362 -15.25 -11.94 -15.01
C LEU A 362 -15.95 -11.79 -16.36
N GLU A 363 -15.87 -12.84 -17.16
CA GLU A 363 -16.65 -13.03 -18.39
C GLU A 363 -17.99 -13.76 -18.10
N GLU A 364 -18.08 -14.48 -16.98
CA GLU A 364 -19.26 -15.23 -16.53
C GLU A 364 -19.45 -15.15 -15.00
N PRO A 365 -20.66 -15.39 -14.45
CA PRO A 365 -20.84 -15.47 -13.01
C PRO A 365 -19.93 -16.53 -12.37
N LEU A 366 -19.23 -16.16 -11.29
CA LEU A 366 -18.26 -17.02 -10.63
C LEU A 366 -18.46 -17.03 -9.12
N GLU A 367 -18.43 -18.22 -8.54
CA GLU A 367 -18.43 -18.44 -7.10
C GLU A 367 -17.15 -19.17 -6.70
N ILE A 368 -16.35 -18.53 -5.85
CA ILE A 368 -15.17 -19.12 -5.24
C ILE A 368 -15.63 -19.81 -3.94
N PRO A 369 -15.45 -21.13 -3.80
CA PRO A 369 -15.89 -21.83 -2.61
C PRO A 369 -15.12 -21.35 -1.37
N ALA A 370 -15.72 -21.50 -0.19
CA ALA A 370 -15.09 -21.14 1.08
C ALA A 370 -13.71 -21.81 1.28
N GLY A 371 -12.83 -21.15 2.03
CA GLY A 371 -11.52 -21.68 2.42
C GLY A 371 -10.59 -21.98 1.26
N HIS A 372 -10.52 -21.09 0.26
CA HIS A 372 -9.60 -21.20 -0.87
C HIS A 372 -8.47 -20.16 -0.82
N LEU A 373 -7.30 -20.57 -1.29
CA LEU A 373 -6.21 -19.69 -1.70
C LEU A 373 -6.38 -19.40 -3.19
N VAL A 374 -6.35 -18.14 -3.60
CA VAL A 374 -6.62 -17.69 -4.98
C VAL A 374 -5.52 -16.75 -5.44
N TRP A 375 -5.01 -16.89 -6.67
CA TRP A 375 -3.94 -16.04 -7.23
C TRP A 375 -4.13 -15.77 -8.73
N GLY A 376 -3.21 -15.02 -9.35
CA GLY A 376 -3.06 -14.95 -10.81
C GLY A 376 -4.19 -14.22 -11.55
N TYR A 377 -4.59 -14.77 -12.70
CA TYR A 377 -5.58 -14.16 -13.62
C TYR A 377 -6.79 -15.07 -13.83
N ILE A 378 -7.99 -14.58 -13.49
CA ILE A 378 -9.22 -15.39 -13.49
C ILE A 378 -10.37 -14.65 -14.18
N ARG A 379 -10.97 -15.28 -15.18
CA ARG A 379 -12.16 -14.73 -15.87
C ARG A 379 -13.40 -15.61 -15.80
N ASN A 380 -13.20 -16.89 -15.49
CA ASN A 380 -14.23 -17.92 -15.57
C ASN A 380 -13.86 -19.11 -14.67
N LYS A 381 -14.72 -20.14 -14.62
CA LYS A 381 -14.52 -21.33 -13.80
C LYS A 381 -13.27 -22.13 -14.14
N ALA A 382 -12.87 -22.18 -15.42
CA ALA A 382 -11.68 -22.91 -15.84
C ALA A 382 -10.41 -22.21 -15.36
N ASP A 383 -10.35 -20.88 -15.48
CA ASP A 383 -9.24 -20.09 -14.94
C ASP A 383 -9.18 -20.21 -13.41
N LEU A 384 -10.32 -20.22 -12.70
CA LEU A 384 -10.37 -20.42 -11.25
C LEU A 384 -9.80 -21.77 -10.84
N ALA A 385 -10.13 -22.86 -11.54
CA ALA A 385 -9.60 -24.18 -11.24
C ALA A 385 -8.07 -24.26 -11.42
N ALA A 386 -7.50 -23.44 -12.32
CA ALA A 386 -6.06 -23.36 -12.55
C ALA A 386 -5.33 -22.42 -11.57
N HIS A 387 -6.05 -21.52 -10.90
CA HIS A 387 -5.49 -20.46 -10.06
C HIS A 387 -6.08 -20.39 -8.65
N SER A 388 -6.65 -21.50 -8.18
CA SER A 388 -7.08 -21.64 -6.81
C SER A 388 -6.86 -23.06 -6.31
N ILE A 389 -6.73 -23.19 -4.99
CA ILE A 389 -6.65 -24.46 -4.30
C ILE A 389 -7.35 -24.34 -2.95
N SER A 390 -8.07 -25.36 -2.52
CA SER A 390 -8.66 -25.37 -1.20
C SER A 390 -7.56 -25.41 -0.13
N PHE A 391 -7.83 -24.84 1.04
CA PHE A 391 -6.90 -24.92 2.17
C PHE A 391 -6.64 -26.35 2.61
N GLU A 392 -7.63 -27.22 2.50
CA GLU A 392 -7.46 -28.63 2.84
C GLU A 392 -6.42 -29.31 1.93
N GLU A 393 -6.52 -29.10 0.62
CA GLU A 393 -5.58 -29.68 -0.34
C GLU A 393 -4.19 -29.03 -0.23
N PHE A 394 -4.14 -27.70 -0.12
CA PHE A 394 -2.85 -27.01 0.02
C PHE A 394 -2.13 -27.35 1.32
N ALA A 395 -2.86 -27.56 2.42
CA ALA A 395 -2.25 -27.99 3.69
C ALA A 395 -1.53 -29.33 3.60
N LYS A 396 -1.89 -30.20 2.64
CA LYS A 396 -1.27 -31.51 2.40
C LYS A 396 0.06 -31.41 1.65
N VAL A 397 0.41 -30.24 1.09
CA VAL A 397 1.66 -30.04 0.36
C VAL A 397 2.85 -30.05 1.33
N ASP A 398 3.78 -30.96 1.09
CA ASP A 398 5.10 -31.03 1.73
C ASP A 398 6.16 -31.25 0.64
N GLY A 399 6.89 -30.19 0.28
CA GLY A 399 7.82 -30.18 -0.85
C GLY A 399 7.40 -29.18 -1.91
N GLU A 400 7.42 -29.58 -3.18
CA GLU A 400 7.15 -28.70 -4.33
C GLU A 400 5.84 -29.06 -5.02
N VAL A 401 5.03 -28.04 -5.35
CA VAL A 401 3.85 -28.16 -6.19
C VAL A 401 3.85 -27.05 -7.25
N THR A 402 3.43 -27.40 -8.46
CA THR A 402 3.33 -26.47 -9.58
C THR A 402 1.90 -26.51 -10.14
N MET A 403 1.29 -25.34 -10.27
CA MET A 403 -0.03 -25.15 -10.87
C MET A 403 0.03 -24.03 -11.90
N GLY A 404 0.06 -24.40 -13.18
CA GLY A 404 0.22 -23.44 -14.26
C GLY A 404 1.54 -22.68 -14.15
N ARG A 405 1.47 -21.35 -13.98
CA ARG A 405 2.63 -20.46 -13.80
C ARG A 405 3.02 -20.22 -12.32
N MET A 406 2.31 -20.87 -11.38
CA MET A 406 2.63 -20.82 -9.96
C MET A 406 3.48 -22.01 -9.55
N THR A 407 4.52 -21.76 -8.77
CA THR A 407 5.28 -22.77 -8.04
C THR A 407 5.26 -22.45 -6.54
N PHE A 408 5.09 -23.47 -5.73
CA PHE A 408 5.25 -23.39 -4.28
C PHE A 408 6.22 -24.47 -3.83
N ARG A 409 7.22 -24.08 -3.03
CA ARG A 409 8.15 -24.98 -2.33
C ARG A 409 8.03 -24.73 -0.83
N GLY A 410 7.81 -25.78 -0.05
CA GLY A 410 7.73 -25.73 1.41
C GLY A 410 6.59 -26.56 1.97
N LYS A 411 6.11 -26.20 3.16
CA LYS A 411 4.99 -26.88 3.83
C LYS A 411 3.74 -26.01 3.79
N GLY A 412 2.69 -26.49 3.11
CA GLY A 412 1.49 -25.71 2.87
C GLY A 412 0.68 -25.42 4.13
N GLY A 413 0.62 -26.36 5.09
CA GLY A 413 -0.08 -26.15 6.37
C GLY A 413 0.47 -24.95 7.17
N PRO A 414 1.77 -24.95 7.54
CA PRO A 414 2.42 -23.81 8.19
C PRO A 414 2.31 -22.49 7.42
N PHE A 415 2.37 -22.53 6.08
CA PHE A 415 2.17 -21.35 5.25
C PHE A 415 0.77 -20.74 5.45
N LEU A 416 -0.29 -21.54 5.34
CA LEU A 416 -1.67 -21.10 5.55
C LEU A 416 -1.91 -20.60 6.97
N ASP A 417 -1.33 -21.27 7.97
CA ASP A 417 -1.43 -20.85 9.36
C ASP A 417 -0.79 -19.49 9.59
N SER A 418 0.33 -19.19 8.94
CA SER A 418 0.98 -17.88 9.02
C SER A 418 0.11 -16.78 8.41
N PHE A 419 -0.52 -17.03 7.26
CA PHE A 419 -1.49 -16.11 6.64
C PHE A 419 -2.72 -15.88 7.53
N LYS A 420 -3.35 -16.95 8.04
CA LYS A 420 -4.52 -16.83 8.93
C LYS A 420 -4.20 -16.05 10.20
N LYS A 421 -3.02 -16.26 10.80
CA LYS A 421 -2.55 -15.47 11.95
C LYS A 421 -2.33 -14.01 11.58
N ARG A 422 -1.72 -13.72 10.42
CA ARG A 422 -1.53 -12.35 9.91
C ARG A 422 -2.87 -11.63 9.72
N ILE A 423 -3.87 -12.28 9.11
CA ILE A 423 -5.20 -11.71 8.88
C ILE A 423 -5.89 -11.38 10.20
N LYS A 424 -5.88 -12.33 11.16
CA LYS A 424 -6.46 -12.09 12.49
C LYS A 424 -5.77 -10.95 13.22
N ARG A 425 -4.44 -10.85 13.11
CA ARG A 425 -3.68 -9.75 13.70
C ARG A 425 -4.07 -8.41 13.08
N ILE A 426 -4.14 -8.32 11.75
CA ILE A 426 -4.59 -7.09 11.05
C ILE A 426 -5.99 -6.68 11.50
N LEU A 427 -6.93 -7.63 11.60
CA LEU A 427 -8.29 -7.34 12.09
C LEU A 427 -8.28 -6.81 13.53
N SER A 428 -7.48 -7.42 14.42
CA SER A 428 -7.32 -6.95 15.79
C SER A 428 -6.69 -5.55 15.85
N GLU A 429 -5.60 -5.32 15.11
CA GLU A 429 -4.89 -4.03 15.03
C GLU A 429 -5.82 -2.92 14.47
N ASN A 430 -6.67 -3.26 13.51
CA ASN A 430 -7.68 -2.35 12.96
C ASN A 430 -8.87 -2.11 13.90
N GLY A 431 -9.03 -2.93 14.95
CA GLY A 431 -10.10 -2.78 15.93
C GLY A 431 -11.42 -3.45 15.51
N ALA A 432 -11.35 -4.44 14.63
CA ALA A 432 -12.54 -5.17 14.13
C ALA A 432 -13.34 -5.84 15.26
N PHE A 433 -12.64 -6.29 16.30
CA PHE A 433 -13.20 -7.02 17.44
C PHE A 433 -13.52 -6.14 18.65
N PHE A 434 -13.51 -4.81 18.50
CA PHE A 434 -13.81 -3.89 19.60
C PHE A 434 -15.22 -4.11 20.16
N ASP A 435 -15.35 -4.24 21.48
CA ASP A 435 -16.62 -4.52 22.16
C ASP A 435 -17.24 -3.31 22.89
N GLY A 436 -16.57 -2.16 22.84
CA GLY A 436 -16.91 -0.97 23.62
C GLY A 436 -15.92 -0.67 24.74
N SER A 437 -15.10 -1.65 25.14
CA SER A 437 -14.12 -1.55 26.22
C SER A 437 -12.76 -2.16 25.89
N GLU A 438 -12.74 -3.35 25.28
CA GLU A 438 -11.55 -4.08 24.88
C GLU A 438 -11.48 -4.22 23.35
N GLY A 439 -10.30 -4.57 22.83
CA GLY A 439 -10.09 -4.77 21.39
C GLY A 439 -9.93 -3.48 20.59
N THR A 440 -9.55 -2.38 21.24
CA THR A 440 -9.29 -1.08 20.61
C THR A 440 -8.18 -1.18 19.57
N GLY A 441 -8.46 -0.76 18.34
CA GLY A 441 -7.50 -0.66 17.24
C GLY A 441 -7.56 0.68 16.51
N HIS A 442 -7.03 0.72 15.28
CA HIS A 442 -6.97 1.94 14.46
C HIS A 442 -8.35 2.58 14.25
N ALA A 443 -9.42 1.79 14.11
CA ALA A 443 -10.77 2.33 13.98
C ALA A 443 -11.26 3.13 15.20
N GLN A 444 -10.78 2.80 16.40
CA GLN A 444 -11.18 3.52 17.61
C GLN A 444 -10.20 4.65 17.94
N LYS A 445 -8.90 4.44 17.72
CA LYS A 445 -7.87 5.47 17.93
C LYS A 445 -7.96 6.61 16.91
N GLY A 446 -8.34 6.31 15.68
CA GLY A 446 -8.36 7.27 14.57
C GLY A 446 -9.51 8.28 14.59
N LYS A 447 -10.38 8.25 15.60
CA LYS A 447 -11.54 9.17 15.70
C LYS A 447 -11.16 10.61 16.02
N ASN A 448 -9.93 10.86 16.50
CA ASN A 448 -9.49 12.16 16.99
C ASN A 448 -8.35 12.77 16.15
N PHE A 449 -8.18 12.34 14.89
CA PHE A 449 -7.20 12.97 14.02
C PHE A 449 -7.64 14.38 13.61
N THR A 450 -6.73 15.35 13.77
CA THR A 450 -6.88 16.68 13.17
C THR A 450 -5.86 16.85 12.06
N PHE A 451 -6.26 17.51 10.98
CA PHE A 451 -5.41 17.69 9.80
C PHE A 451 -5.01 19.14 9.62
N ASN A 452 -3.76 19.35 9.22
CA ASN A 452 -3.20 20.65 8.93
C ASN A 452 -2.56 20.64 7.54
N ILE A 453 -2.50 21.79 6.89
CA ILE A 453 -1.96 21.92 5.53
C ILE A 453 -0.63 22.69 5.51
N ILE A 454 0.20 22.40 4.52
CA ILE A 454 1.48 23.04 4.24
C ILE A 454 1.51 23.41 2.75
N GLN A 455 1.83 24.66 2.43
CA GLN A 455 1.84 25.17 1.05
C GLN A 455 3.24 25.17 0.44
N PRO A 456 3.39 24.89 -0.87
CA PRO A 456 4.64 25.15 -1.59
C PRO A 456 4.84 26.64 -1.86
N TYR A 457 6.07 27.02 -2.22
CA TYR A 457 6.31 28.28 -2.92
C TYR A 457 5.53 28.28 -4.25
N GLN A 458 4.76 29.34 -4.49
CA GLN A 458 3.84 29.45 -5.63
C GLN A 458 4.51 30.01 -6.89
N ASP A 459 5.60 30.75 -6.72
CA ASP A 459 6.28 31.51 -7.76
C ASP A 459 7.80 31.61 -7.52
N GLY A 460 8.49 32.23 -8.48
CA GLY A 460 9.93 32.40 -8.47
C GLY A 460 10.72 31.10 -8.72
N ASP A 461 12.04 31.20 -8.51
CA ASP A 461 12.97 30.07 -8.58
C ASP A 461 12.63 28.87 -7.66
N PRO A 462 12.10 29.05 -6.43
CA PRO A 462 11.74 27.92 -5.57
C PRO A 462 10.33 27.36 -5.85
N ARG A 463 9.63 27.78 -6.92
CA ARG A 463 8.27 27.31 -7.21
C ARG A 463 8.16 25.78 -7.16
N GLY A 464 7.18 25.28 -6.41
CA GLY A 464 6.94 23.85 -6.18
C GLY A 464 7.81 23.22 -5.08
N MET A 465 8.84 23.92 -4.60
CA MET A 465 9.57 23.55 -3.40
C MET A 465 8.76 23.91 -2.15
N TYR A 466 9.02 23.19 -1.07
CA TYR A 466 8.43 23.47 0.25
C TYR A 466 9.46 24.15 1.15
N PRO A 467 9.03 25.12 1.99
CA PRO A 467 9.93 25.73 2.97
C PRO A 467 10.46 24.67 3.94
N THR A 468 11.68 24.89 4.45
CA THR A 468 12.19 24.08 5.55
C THR A 468 11.32 24.33 6.77
N ILE A 469 10.63 23.29 7.23
CA ILE A 469 9.75 23.33 8.40
C ILE A 469 10.29 22.33 9.43
N LEU A 470 10.43 22.80 10.66
CA LEU A 470 10.69 21.98 11.84
C LEU A 470 9.52 22.12 12.80
N ILE A 471 8.82 21.02 13.07
CA ILE A 471 7.79 20.95 14.11
C ILE A 471 8.20 19.88 15.12
N GLN A 472 8.28 20.25 16.40
CA GLN A 472 8.72 19.36 17.49
C GLN A 472 7.70 19.36 18.63
N PRO A 473 7.65 18.29 19.43
CA PRO A 473 6.81 18.27 20.62
C PRO A 473 7.34 19.29 21.62
N ASN A 474 6.44 19.86 22.43
CA ASN A 474 6.83 20.74 23.52
C ASN A 474 7.40 19.88 24.65
N ASN A 475 8.71 19.66 24.66
CA ASN A 475 9.38 18.99 25.77
C ASN A 475 9.40 19.98 26.95
N GLY A 476 8.49 19.79 27.91
CA GLY A 476 8.54 20.51 29.17
C GLY A 476 9.94 20.37 29.78
N SER A 477 10.55 21.51 30.07
CA SER A 477 11.84 21.65 30.76
C SER A 477 11.86 20.95 32.12
#